data_AF-A0A2N3ESS0-F1
#
_entry.id   AF-A0A2N3ESS0-F1
#
_cell.length_a   1.000
_cell.length_b   1.000
_cell.length_c   1.000
_cell.angle_alpha   90.00
_cell.angle_beta   90.00
_cell.angle_gamma   90.00
#
_symmetry.space_group_name_H-M   'P 1'
#
loop_
_entity.id
_entity.type
_entity.pdbx_description
1 polymer ?
#
loop_
_entity_poly.entity_id
_entity_poly.type
_entity_poly.pdbx_seq_one_letter_code
_entity_poly.pdbx_strand_id
1 'polypeptide(L)'
;MRLASAVLFLSLLAACADPYPRADLTAMDKAAPYPDLVPAETIRAGVPEARTTPEAQADLDARAERLRARASALRRPAIDGEARTRMQAGVGG
;
A
#
# COMPACT_ATOMS: atom_id res chain seq x y z
N MET A 1 -3.20 -25.32 3.99
CA MET A 1 -3.72 -23.94 4.14
C MET A 1 -3.03 -23.16 5.26
N ARG A 2 -2.91 -23.69 6.49
CA ARG A 2 -2.23 -23.00 7.62
C ARG A 2 -0.78 -22.58 7.34
N LEU A 3 0.00 -23.45 6.69
CA LEU A 3 1.37 -23.16 6.25
C LEU A 3 1.42 -22.04 5.20
N ALA A 4 0.50 -22.06 4.23
CA ALA A 4 0.41 -21.01 3.21
C ALA A 4 0.04 -19.65 3.82
N SER A 5 -0.89 -19.63 4.78
CA SER A 5 -1.23 -18.41 5.53
C SER A 5 -0.07 -17.88 6.37
N ALA A 6 0.70 -18.77 7.01
CA ALA A 6 1.88 -18.35 7.78
C ALA A 6 2.96 -17.75 6.88
N VAL A 7 3.24 -18.37 5.73
CA VAL A 7 4.22 -17.86 4.75
C VAL A 7 3.79 -16.50 4.18
N LEU A 8 2.50 -16.33 3.85
CA LEU A 8 1.94 -15.06 3.39
C LEU A 8 2.03 -13.96 4.46
N PHE A 9 1.78 -14.30 5.72
CA PHE A 9 1.85 -13.34 6.81
C PHE A 9 3.30 -12.86 7.03
N LEU A 10 4.28 -13.79 7.01
CA LEU A 10 5.69 -13.43 7.12
C LEU A 10 6.18 -12.57 5.95
N SER A 11 5.74 -12.83 4.72
CA SER A 11 6.17 -12.04 3.55
C SER A 11 5.60 -10.61 3.57
N LEU A 12 4.39 -10.41 4.09
CA LEU A 12 3.82 -9.08 4.30
C LEU A 12 4.61 -8.29 5.35
N LEU A 13 5.04 -8.93 6.44
CA LEU A 13 5.88 -8.28 7.46
C LEU A 13 7.26 -7.88 6.90
N ALA A 14 7.86 -8.73 6.07
CA ALA A 14 9.14 -8.45 5.44
C ALA A 14 9.07 -7.29 4.43
N ALA A 15 7.94 -7.12 3.73
CA ALA A 15 7.73 -6.01 2.80
C ALA A 15 7.55 -4.65 3.49
N CYS A 16 7.13 -4.63 4.76
CA CYS A 16 7.05 -3.41 5.57
C CYS A 16 8.40 -3.01 6.18
N ALA A 17 9.39 -3.90 6.18
CA ALA A 17 10.75 -3.57 6.55
C ALA A 17 11.49 -3.06 5.29
N ASP A 18 11.33 -1.78 4.98
CA ASP A 18 12.16 -1.15 3.97
C ASP A 18 13.62 -1.23 4.44
N PRO A 19 14.52 -1.93 3.72
CA PRO A 19 15.94 -1.84 4.02
C PRO A 19 16.37 -0.45 3.57
N TYR A 20 16.26 0.54 4.48
CA TYR A 20 16.87 1.83 4.24
C TYR A 20 18.31 1.56 3.79
N PRO A 21 18.72 2.01 2.59
CA PRO A 21 20.03 1.70 2.07
C PRO A 21 21.05 2.29 3.03
N ARG A 22 21.60 1.43 3.90
CA ARG A 22 22.71 1.83 4.75
C ARG A 22 23.90 1.90 3.82
N ALA A 23 24.28 3.12 3.47
CA ALA A 23 25.57 3.34 2.88
C ALA A 23 26.61 2.80 3.88
N ASP A 24 27.42 1.84 3.46
CA ASP A 24 28.59 1.40 4.21
C ASP A 24 29.62 2.53 4.16
N LEU A 25 29.44 3.52 5.04
CA LEU A 25 30.31 4.69 5.14
C LEU A 25 31.66 4.26 5.70
N THR A 26 32.72 4.58 4.97
CA THR A 26 34.10 4.41 5.42
C THR A 26 34.40 5.36 6.60
N ALA A 27 35.51 5.13 7.31
CA ALA A 27 35.94 6.04 8.37
C ALA A 27 36.18 7.47 7.85
N MET A 28 36.60 7.60 6.59
CA MET A 28 36.79 8.88 5.92
C MET A 28 35.46 9.58 5.64
N ASP A 29 34.44 8.85 5.18
CA ASP A 29 33.10 9.41 4.91
C ASP A 29 32.44 9.95 6.19
N LYS A 30 32.67 9.28 7.32
CA LYS A 30 32.15 9.70 8.63
C LYS A 30 32.85 10.94 9.18
N ALA A 31 34.09 11.18 8.76
CA ALA A 31 34.86 12.35 9.15
C ALA A 31 34.63 13.56 8.22
N ALA A 32 33.90 13.38 7.12
CA ALA A 32 33.58 14.47 6.21
C ALA A 32 32.71 15.53 6.91
N PRO A 33 32.93 16.82 6.64
CA PRO A 33 32.06 17.87 7.14
C PRO A 33 30.64 17.68 6.63
N TYR A 34 29.67 18.11 7.45
CA TYR A 34 28.27 18.07 7.05
C TYR A 34 28.06 18.94 5.81
N PRO A 35 27.30 18.49 4.80
CA PRO A 35 27.07 19.27 3.59
C PRO A 35 26.24 20.52 3.90
N ASP A 36 26.46 21.58 3.12
CA ASP A 36 25.64 22.78 3.21
C ASP A 36 24.18 22.47 2.84
N LEU A 37 23.26 23.04 3.63
CA LEU A 37 21.83 22.90 3.37
C LEU A 37 21.47 23.74 2.14
N VAL A 38 20.98 23.08 1.10
CA VAL A 38 20.40 23.74 -0.07
C VAL A 38 18.93 24.09 0.17
N PRO A 39 18.48 25.30 -0.23
CA PRO A 39 17.07 25.66 -0.16
C PRO A 39 16.18 24.67 -0.92
N ALA A 40 15.01 24.37 -0.36
CA ALA A 40 14.10 23.39 -0.93
C ALA A 40 13.57 23.81 -2.31
N GLU A 41 13.47 25.12 -2.55
CA GLU A 41 13.08 25.74 -3.82
C GLU A 41 14.07 25.37 -4.93
N THR A 42 15.37 25.37 -4.65
CA THR A 42 16.43 25.01 -5.59
C THR A 42 16.30 23.56 -6.03
N ILE A 43 15.98 22.67 -5.09
CA ILE A 43 15.74 21.25 -5.39
C ILE A 43 14.49 21.09 -6.24
N ARG A 44 13.37 21.73 -5.84
CA ARG A 44 12.10 21.65 -6.56
C ARG A 44 12.17 22.22 -7.98
N ALA A 45 12.94 23.27 -8.21
CA ALA A 45 13.11 23.86 -9.53
C ALA A 45 13.74 22.90 -10.56
N GLY A 46 14.53 21.92 -10.11
CA GLY A 46 15.15 20.90 -10.96
C GLY A 46 14.26 19.67 -11.22
N VAL A 47 13.14 19.55 -10.52
CA VAL A 47 12.21 18.43 -10.69
C VAL A 47 11.16 18.82 -11.73
N PRO A 48 11.03 18.08 -12.85
CA PRO A 48 9.96 18.30 -13.80
C PRO A 48 8.60 18.22 -13.11
N GLU A 49 7.70 19.12 -13.47
CA GLU A 49 6.33 19.07 -12.95
C GLU A 49 5.71 17.70 -13.28
N ALA A 50 5.14 17.05 -12.26
CA ALA A 50 4.52 15.75 -12.43
C ALA A 50 3.32 15.89 -13.36
N ARG A 51 3.45 15.38 -14.58
CA ARG A 51 2.36 15.36 -15.57
C ARG A 51 1.85 13.95 -15.75
N THR A 52 0.52 13.80 -15.72
CA THR A 52 -0.13 12.56 -16.11
C THR A 52 0.05 12.36 -17.61
N THR A 53 0.56 11.20 -18.01
CA THR A 53 0.56 10.79 -19.42
C THR A 53 -0.77 10.09 -19.74
N PRO A 54 -1.18 10.02 -21.02
CA PRO A 54 -2.36 9.24 -21.41
C PRO A 54 -2.30 7.78 -20.93
N GLU A 55 -1.11 7.17 -20.94
CA GLU A 55 -0.88 5.82 -20.44
C GLU A 55 -1.13 5.73 -18.93
N ALA A 56 -0.61 6.70 -18.16
CA ALA A 56 -0.83 6.77 -16.72
C ALA A 56 -2.33 6.97 -16.39
N GLN A 57 -3.06 7.73 -17.21
CA GLN A 57 -4.49 7.92 -17.03
C GLN A 57 -5.26 6.61 -17.25
N ALA A 58 -4.97 5.88 -18.34
CA ALA A 58 -5.59 4.59 -18.61
C ALA A 58 -5.35 3.57 -17.48
N ASP A 59 -4.13 3.52 -16.94
CA ASP A 59 -3.77 2.65 -15.80
C ASP A 59 -4.54 3.01 -14.53
N LEU A 60 -4.72 4.30 -14.25
CA LEU A 60 -5.50 4.80 -13.11
C LEU A 60 -6.98 4.46 -13.27
N ASP A 61 -7.55 4.62 -14.46
CA ASP A 61 -8.95 4.30 -14.74
C ASP A 61 -9.20 2.79 -14.58
N ALA A 62 -8.32 1.95 -15.12
CA ALA A 62 -8.40 0.50 -14.96
C ALA A 62 -8.31 0.09 -13.48
N ARG A 63 -7.45 0.74 -12.69
CA ARG A 63 -7.35 0.51 -11.23
C ARG A 63 -8.64 0.93 -10.52
N ALA A 64 -9.18 2.10 -10.85
CA ALA A 64 -10.40 2.62 -10.25
C ALA A 64 -11.58 1.67 -10.50
N GLU A 65 -11.75 1.17 -11.72
CA GLU A 65 -12.78 0.19 -12.06
C GLU A 65 -12.66 -1.11 -11.25
N ARG A 66 -11.45 -1.66 -11.13
CA ARG A 66 -11.23 -2.85 -10.29
C ARG A 66 -11.59 -2.61 -8.82
N LEU A 67 -11.27 -1.42 -8.28
CA LEU A 67 -11.61 -1.07 -6.91
C LEU A 67 -13.12 -0.92 -6.72
N ARG A 68 -13.83 -0.28 -7.66
CA ARG A 68 -15.29 -0.16 -7.64
C ARG A 68 -15.98 -1.51 -7.71
N ALA A 69 -15.53 -2.41 -8.59
CA ALA A 69 -16.05 -3.76 -8.70
C ALA A 69 -15.83 -4.59 -7.42
N ARG A 70 -14.67 -4.45 -6.77
CA ARG A 70 -14.42 -5.08 -5.47
C ARG A 70 -15.32 -4.52 -4.38
N ALA A 71 -15.49 -3.20 -4.33
CA ALA A 71 -16.36 -2.56 -3.35
C ALA A 71 -17.81 -2.99 -3.52
N SER A 72 -18.32 -3.13 -4.74
CA SER A 72 -19.68 -3.63 -4.99
C SER A 72 -19.84 -5.09 -4.54
N ALA A 73 -18.84 -5.94 -4.78
CA ALA A 73 -18.84 -7.32 -4.29
C ALA A 73 -18.83 -7.40 -2.76
N LEU A 74 -18.06 -6.54 -2.09
CA LEU A 74 -17.95 -6.47 -0.62
C LEU A 74 -19.20 -5.89 0.06
N ARG A 75 -19.99 -5.06 -0.64
CA ARG A 75 -21.26 -4.52 -0.12
C ARG A 75 -22.35 -5.57 0.00
N ARG A 76 -22.14 -6.79 -0.52
CA ARG A 76 -23.13 -7.87 -0.37
C ARG A 76 -23.26 -8.24 1.12
N PRO A 77 -24.47 -8.50 1.61
CA PRO A 77 -24.67 -8.97 2.98
C PRO A 77 -23.82 -10.23 3.24
N ALA A 78 -23.02 -10.20 4.29
CA ALA A 78 -22.20 -11.35 4.70
C ALA A 78 -23.03 -12.57 5.14
N ILE A 79 -24.31 -12.33 5.45
CA ILE A 79 -25.28 -13.36 5.84
C ILE A 79 -26.46 -13.24 4.87
N ASP A 80 -26.76 -14.34 4.19
CA ASP A 80 -27.94 -14.43 3.33
C ASP A 80 -29.24 -14.40 4.14
N GLY A 81 -30.37 -14.16 3.46
CA GLY A 81 -31.66 -13.96 4.13
C GLY A 81 -32.10 -15.15 4.96
N GLU A 82 -31.89 -16.37 4.45
CA GLU A 82 -32.27 -17.61 5.12
C GLU A 82 -31.43 -17.86 6.38
N ALA A 83 -30.11 -17.66 6.29
CA ALA A 83 -29.21 -17.74 7.43
C ALA A 83 -29.56 -16.69 8.49
N ARG A 84 -29.98 -15.48 8.08
CA ARG A 84 -30.45 -14.44 9.01
C ARG A 84 -31.74 -14.85 9.72
N THR A 85 -32.70 -15.43 9.00
CA THR A 85 -33.94 -15.95 9.59
C THR A 85 -33.65 -17.06 10.61
N ARG A 86 -32.73 -17.98 10.32
CA ARG A 86 -32.31 -19.02 11.27
C ARG A 86 -31.66 -18.44 12.53
N MET A 87 -30.82 -17.43 12.38
CA MET A 87 -30.20 -16.76 13.54
C MET A 87 -31.24 -16.05 14.41
N GLN A 88 -32.19 -15.33 13.81
CA GLN A 88 -33.26 -14.66 14.57
C GLN A 88 -34.14 -15.65 15.33
N ALA A 89 -34.47 -16.80 14.73
CA ALA A 89 -35.24 -17.85 15.37
C ALA A 89 -34.49 -18.51 16.55
N GLY A 90 -33.16 -18.64 16.47
CA GLY A 90 -32.36 -19.26 17.52
C GLY A 90 -32.00 -18.36 18.71
N VAL A 91 -32.08 -17.02 18.56
CA VAL A 91 -31.74 -16.04 19.61
C VAL A 91 -32.98 -15.58 20.40
N GLY A 92 -34.18 -15.73 19.83
CA GLY A 92 -35.45 -15.36 20.47
C GLY A 92 -36.18 -16.50 21.19
N GLY A 93 -35.53 -17.66 21.36
CA GLY A 93 -36.05 -18.83 22.08
C GLY A 93 -35.56 -18.91 23.52
#